data_AF-A0A7K4C8A2-F1
#
_entry.id   AF-A0A7K4C8A2-F1
#
_cell.length_a   1.000
_cell.length_b   1.000
_cell.length_c   1.000
_cell.angle_alpha   90.00
_cell.angle_beta   90.00
_cell.angle_gamma   90.00
#
_symmetry.space_group_name_H-M   'P 1'
#
loop_
_entity.id
_entity.type
_entity.pdbx_description
1 polymer ?
#
loop_
_entity_poly.entity_id
_entity_poly.type
_entity_poly.pdbx_seq_one_letter_code
_entity_poly.pdbx_strand_id
1 'polypeptide(L)'
;MSFLEWIFGKKNASPQAPPKPAVAQKPADVTSKPAETKKEVKPVADKITVGYTHLSGCTGCTVALADNYGGLLTLLDKYVDLKYIPTLADARHIQKVDVSFVEGSVCINDKLAVEEIKETREKSAIVVALGGCACYGNITRFTRGGQQNQPQHESYLPIGDLIKVDVFIPGCAPTPELIRNVAVMAYLLLKGTKEQKDLATAFLTPLMKLTAKNEACGCDLIVDVINQGLCMGCGSCAASCPVRAITMEYGKPNVERDLCIKCGACSAQCPRGFFNTDVISQYEAINEAIMAALQ
;
A
#
# COMPACT_ATOMS: atom_id res chain seq x y z
N MET A 1 -33.47 42.29 -39.99
CA MET A 1 -32.39 42.22 -38.98
C MET A 1 -32.25 40.78 -38.53
N SER A 2 -31.15 40.15 -38.91
CA SER A 2 -30.77 38.78 -38.53
C SER A 2 -29.56 38.86 -37.60
N PHE A 3 -29.61 38.13 -36.49
CA PHE A 3 -28.65 38.14 -35.37
C PHE A 3 -27.22 37.72 -35.73
N LEU A 4 -26.97 37.29 -36.98
CA LEU A 4 -25.69 36.76 -37.47
C LEU A 4 -24.75 37.82 -38.11
N GLU A 5 -25.20 39.05 -38.36
CA GLU A 5 -24.36 40.11 -38.97
C GLU A 5 -23.59 40.97 -37.95
N TRP A 6 -23.85 40.82 -36.64
CA TRP A 6 -23.17 41.59 -35.58
C TRP A 6 -21.80 40.99 -35.17
N ILE A 7 -21.58 39.68 -35.40
CA ILE A 7 -20.40 38.97 -34.87
C ILE A 7 -19.23 38.92 -35.86
N PHE A 8 -19.46 39.06 -37.18
CA PHE A 8 -18.41 38.85 -38.19
C PHE A 8 -18.29 39.96 -39.24
N GLY A 9 -18.08 41.20 -38.78
CA GLY A 9 -17.68 42.34 -39.61
C GLY A 9 -16.24 42.21 -40.15
N LYS A 10 -16.10 42.43 -41.47
CA LYS A 10 -14.94 42.17 -42.33
C LYS A 10 -13.69 43.03 -42.07
N LYS A 11 -12.52 42.42 -42.34
CA LYS A 11 -11.19 43.02 -42.52
C LYS A 11 -11.10 43.92 -43.76
N ASN A 12 -10.35 45.02 -43.70
CA ASN A 12 -9.20 45.34 -44.57
C ASN A 12 -8.62 46.76 -44.31
N ALA A 13 -7.31 46.84 -44.00
CA ALA A 13 -6.30 47.78 -44.50
C ALA A 13 -5.08 47.84 -43.55
N SER A 14 -3.87 47.65 -44.08
CA SER A 14 -2.57 47.66 -43.38
C SER A 14 -1.98 49.06 -43.20
N PRO A 15 -1.18 49.28 -42.14
CA PRO A 15 0.03 50.10 -42.26
C PRO A 15 1.29 49.46 -41.64
N GLN A 16 2.44 50.04 -42.01
CA GLN A 16 3.81 49.52 -42.01
C GLN A 16 4.45 49.21 -40.64
N ALA A 17 5.47 48.33 -40.66
CA ALA A 17 6.20 47.83 -39.50
C ALA A 17 7.25 48.83 -38.94
N PRO A 18 7.41 48.94 -37.61
CA PRO A 18 8.49 49.71 -36.98
C PRO A 18 9.80 48.90 -36.84
N PRO A 19 10.97 49.57 -36.73
CA PRO A 19 12.29 48.95 -36.83
C PRO A 19 12.73 48.20 -35.56
N LYS A 20 13.59 47.19 -35.75
CA LYS A 20 14.17 46.37 -34.66
C LYS A 20 15.15 47.17 -33.79
N PRO A 21 15.10 47.03 -32.45
CA PRO A 21 16.10 47.63 -31.56
C PRO A 21 17.43 46.85 -31.57
N ALA A 22 18.52 47.60 -31.46
CA ALA A 22 19.91 47.16 -31.53
C ALA A 22 20.38 46.40 -30.28
N VAL A 23 21.33 45.49 -30.48
CA VAL A 23 22.03 44.72 -29.45
C VAL A 23 22.98 45.62 -28.67
N ALA A 24 22.86 45.64 -27.34
CA ALA A 24 23.82 46.25 -26.43
C ALA A 24 24.48 45.18 -25.53
N GLN A 25 25.79 45.31 -25.34
CA GLN A 25 26.70 44.35 -24.71
C GLN A 25 26.54 44.27 -23.18
N LYS A 26 26.90 43.10 -22.61
CA LYS A 26 26.98 42.83 -21.16
C LYS A 26 28.03 43.69 -20.45
N PRO A 27 27.80 44.08 -19.17
CA PRO A 27 28.88 44.32 -18.21
C PRO A 27 29.18 43.08 -17.34
N ALA A 28 30.43 43.03 -16.88
CA ALA A 28 31.17 41.91 -16.32
C ALA A 28 30.84 41.53 -14.86
N ASP A 29 31.37 40.36 -14.47
CA ASP A 29 31.39 39.75 -13.14
C ASP A 29 31.55 40.72 -11.96
N VAL A 30 30.75 40.50 -10.91
CA VAL A 30 31.12 40.81 -9.54
C VAL A 30 30.88 39.58 -8.66
N THR A 31 31.97 39.16 -8.05
CA THR A 31 32.22 37.96 -7.26
C THR A 31 31.43 37.81 -5.95
N SER A 32 31.09 36.56 -5.67
CA SER A 32 30.68 35.87 -4.43
C SER A 32 30.85 36.55 -3.05
N LYS A 33 29.82 36.40 -2.20
CA LYS A 33 29.90 35.60 -0.93
C LYS A 33 28.49 35.17 -0.45
N PRO A 34 28.39 34.05 0.29
CA PRO A 34 27.17 33.27 0.44
C PRO A 34 26.23 33.83 1.49
N ALA A 35 24.93 33.93 1.17
CA ALA A 35 23.90 34.06 2.18
C ALA A 35 23.62 32.66 2.76
N GLU A 36 24.43 32.26 3.74
CA GLU A 36 23.97 31.34 4.77
C GLU A 36 22.87 32.04 5.57
N THR A 37 21.63 31.55 5.46
CA THR A 37 20.71 31.64 6.59
C THR A 37 19.68 30.53 6.54
N LYS A 38 20.00 29.53 7.37
CA LYS A 38 19.10 28.62 8.08
C LYS A 38 18.26 27.71 7.17
N LYS A 39 18.84 26.55 6.85
CA LYS A 39 18.07 25.31 6.99
C LYS A 39 17.48 25.35 8.40
N GLU A 40 16.19 25.66 8.52
CA GLU A 40 15.42 25.16 9.64
C GLU A 40 15.50 23.63 9.54
N VAL A 41 16.50 23.06 10.19
CA VAL A 41 16.44 21.69 10.64
C VAL A 41 15.36 21.70 11.73
N LYS A 42 14.09 21.66 11.31
CA LYS A 42 13.03 21.21 12.21
C LYS A 42 13.46 19.82 12.68
N PRO A 43 13.42 19.55 14.00
CA PRO A 43 13.98 18.34 14.56
C PRO A 43 13.26 17.17 13.90
N VAL A 44 14.00 16.42 13.09
CA VAL A 44 13.50 15.15 12.57
C VAL A 44 13.29 14.30 13.81
N ALA A 45 12.04 14.16 14.24
CA ALA A 45 11.69 13.07 15.13
C ALA A 45 12.24 11.80 14.48
N ASP A 46 12.99 11.03 15.25
CA ASP A 46 13.77 9.86 14.86
C ASP A 46 12.93 8.91 13.97
N LYS A 47 12.98 9.10 12.64
CA LYS A 47 12.12 8.37 11.68
C LYS A 47 12.40 6.88 11.76
N ILE A 48 11.39 6.06 11.51
CA ILE A 48 11.62 4.64 11.27
C ILE A 48 12.14 4.44 9.85
N THR A 49 13.05 3.50 9.68
CA THR A 49 13.55 3.10 8.37
C THR A 49 12.63 2.05 7.77
N VAL A 50 12.19 2.28 6.53
CA VAL A 50 11.25 1.40 5.83
C VAL A 50 11.85 0.90 4.52
N GLY A 51 11.65 -0.38 4.24
CA GLY A 51 11.92 -1.00 2.96
C GLY A 51 10.64 -1.48 2.28
N TYR A 52 10.68 -1.57 0.96
CA TYR A 52 9.61 -2.08 0.12
C TYR A 52 10.20 -3.10 -0.86
N THR A 53 9.86 -4.37 -0.69
CA THR A 53 10.33 -5.46 -1.55
C THR A 53 9.21 -5.85 -2.52
N HIS A 54 9.54 -5.84 -3.80
CA HIS A 54 8.64 -6.30 -4.87
C HIS A 54 9.09 -7.68 -5.34
N LEU A 55 8.23 -8.69 -5.15
CA LEU A 55 8.46 -10.05 -5.65
C LEU A 55 7.58 -10.29 -6.88
N SER A 56 6.88 -11.43 -6.97
CA SER A 56 5.92 -11.72 -8.03
C SER A 56 4.58 -11.02 -7.77
N GLY A 57 4.62 -9.68 -7.78
CA GLY A 57 3.47 -8.79 -7.57
C GLY A 57 3.08 -8.05 -8.85
N CYS A 58 1.96 -7.32 -8.80
CA CYS A 58 1.50 -6.49 -9.93
C CYS A 58 1.78 -4.99 -9.74
N THR A 59 2.51 -4.61 -8.68
CA THR A 59 2.75 -3.20 -8.28
C THR A 59 1.49 -2.46 -7.82
N GLY A 60 0.32 -3.09 -7.89
CA GLY A 60 -0.94 -2.51 -7.40
C GLY A 60 -0.92 -2.19 -5.90
N CYS A 61 -0.12 -2.88 -5.09
CA CYS A 61 0.02 -2.52 -3.67
C CYS A 61 0.91 -1.28 -3.50
N THR A 62 1.92 -1.11 -4.35
CA THR A 62 2.72 0.13 -4.41
C THR A 62 1.84 1.32 -4.82
N VAL A 63 0.96 1.12 -5.82
CA VAL A 63 -0.01 2.15 -6.22
C VAL A 63 -0.97 2.49 -5.08
N ALA A 64 -1.52 1.49 -4.39
CA ALA A 64 -2.39 1.73 -3.23
C ALA A 64 -1.68 2.49 -2.09
N LEU A 65 -0.37 2.28 -1.89
CA LEU A 65 0.43 3.10 -0.98
C LEU A 65 0.50 4.57 -1.47
N ALA A 66 0.76 4.78 -2.77
CA ALA A 66 0.83 6.09 -3.41
C ALA A 66 -0.51 6.85 -3.40
N ASP A 67 -1.63 6.13 -3.46
CA ASP A 67 -2.99 6.67 -3.39
C ASP A 67 -3.37 7.25 -2.02
N ASN A 68 -2.42 7.30 -1.06
CA ASN A 68 -2.54 8.16 0.12
C ASN A 68 -2.29 9.65 -0.19
N TYR A 69 -1.90 10.00 -1.42
CA TYR A 69 -1.70 11.36 -1.91
C TYR A 69 -0.83 12.21 -0.96
N GLY A 70 -1.34 13.36 -0.51
CA GLY A 70 -0.63 14.22 0.45
C GLY A 70 -0.27 13.53 1.76
N GLY A 71 -1.06 12.53 2.19
CA GLY A 71 -0.75 11.72 3.37
C GLY A 71 0.53 10.90 3.23
N LEU A 72 0.86 10.42 2.02
CA LEU A 72 2.14 9.75 1.78
C LEU A 72 3.31 10.73 1.95
N LEU A 73 3.18 11.96 1.46
CA LEU A 73 4.21 12.99 1.63
C LEU A 73 4.42 13.30 3.12
N THR A 74 3.33 13.47 3.89
CA THR A 74 3.43 13.65 5.35
C THR A 74 4.11 12.45 6.03
N LEU A 75 3.78 11.21 5.61
CA LEU A 75 4.43 10.00 6.12
C LEU A 75 5.94 10.03 5.90
N LEU A 76 6.37 10.33 4.68
CA LEU A 76 7.78 10.38 4.30
C LEU A 76 8.50 11.57 4.94
N ASP A 77 7.83 12.70 5.14
CA ASP A 77 8.42 13.90 5.73
C ASP A 77 8.61 13.78 7.25
N LYS A 78 7.68 13.15 7.96
CA LYS A 78 7.65 13.15 9.43
C LYS A 78 8.01 11.82 10.09
N TYR A 79 7.67 10.68 9.49
CA TYR A 79 7.68 9.39 10.21
C TYR A 79 8.57 8.32 9.59
N VAL A 80 8.68 8.30 8.26
CA VAL A 80 9.29 7.20 7.51
C VAL A 80 10.46 7.69 6.68
N ASP A 81 11.60 7.01 6.79
CA ASP A 81 12.73 7.12 5.89
C ASP A 81 12.77 5.88 4.98
N LEU A 82 12.36 6.06 3.72
CA LEU A 82 12.22 4.97 2.75
C LEU A 82 13.59 4.62 2.13
N LYS A 83 14.22 3.56 2.63
CA LYS A 83 15.60 3.16 2.26
C LYS A 83 15.68 2.32 1.00
N TYR A 84 14.64 1.56 0.69
CA TYR A 84 14.63 0.62 -0.41
C TYR A 84 13.23 0.55 -1.00
N ILE A 85 13.11 0.85 -2.29
CA ILE A 85 11.89 0.64 -3.09
C ILE A 85 12.28 0.67 -4.57
N PRO A 86 12.44 -0.48 -5.24
CA PRO A 86 12.95 -0.52 -6.62
C PRO A 86 12.15 0.35 -7.61
N THR A 87 10.85 0.54 -7.35
CA THR A 87 9.95 1.34 -8.19
C THR A 87 10.20 2.85 -8.10
N LEU A 88 10.64 3.36 -6.94
CA LEU A 88 10.71 4.81 -6.67
C LEU A 88 12.13 5.31 -6.33
N ALA A 89 13.08 4.43 -6.04
CA ALA A 89 14.41 4.79 -5.57
C ALA A 89 15.52 3.96 -6.25
N ASP A 90 16.72 4.53 -6.30
CA ASP A 90 17.86 3.95 -7.01
C ASP A 90 18.66 2.90 -6.21
N ALA A 91 18.31 2.65 -4.95
CA ALA A 91 18.95 1.60 -4.15
C ALA A 91 18.73 0.23 -4.83
N ARG A 92 19.82 -0.44 -5.22
CA ARG A 92 19.79 -1.68 -6.01
C ARG A 92 19.77 -2.98 -5.20
N HIS A 93 20.03 -2.89 -3.89
CA HIS A 93 20.10 -4.05 -3.00
C HIS A 93 19.28 -3.80 -1.75
N ILE A 94 18.75 -4.88 -1.17
CA ILE A 94 17.94 -4.83 0.05
C ILE A 94 18.76 -4.18 1.19
N GLN A 95 18.17 -3.17 1.84
CA GLN A 95 18.78 -2.42 2.92
C GLN A 95 18.34 -2.95 4.28
N LYS A 96 19.15 -2.75 5.33
CA LYS A 96 18.73 -3.01 6.71
C LYS A 96 17.71 -1.96 7.14
N VAL A 97 16.54 -2.39 7.59
CA VAL A 97 15.40 -1.52 7.91
C VAL A 97 14.64 -1.98 9.16
N ASP A 98 13.90 -1.06 9.78
CA ASP A 98 13.03 -1.38 10.91
C ASP A 98 11.80 -2.17 10.44
N VAL A 99 11.18 -1.74 9.34
CA VAL A 99 9.97 -2.36 8.78
C VAL A 99 10.14 -2.60 7.29
N SER A 100 9.85 -3.81 6.82
CA SER A 100 9.77 -4.09 5.38
C SER A 100 8.35 -4.47 4.97
N PHE A 101 7.81 -3.72 4.01
CA PHE A 101 6.61 -4.10 3.28
C PHE A 101 7.03 -4.99 2.11
N VAL A 102 6.37 -6.13 1.97
CA VAL A 102 6.67 -7.09 0.90
C VAL A 102 5.40 -7.33 0.10
N GLU A 103 5.41 -6.99 -1.19
CA GLU A 103 4.32 -7.33 -2.11
C GLU A 103 4.69 -8.50 -3.02
N GLY A 104 3.66 -9.21 -3.48
CA GLY A 104 3.82 -10.35 -4.38
C GLY A 104 4.11 -11.67 -3.66
N SER A 105 3.87 -12.77 -4.36
CA SER A 105 4.26 -14.11 -3.91
C SER A 105 5.68 -14.43 -4.36
N VAL A 106 6.23 -15.57 -3.92
CA VAL A 106 7.56 -16.04 -4.29
C VAL A 106 7.43 -17.16 -5.32
N CYS A 107 8.02 -16.98 -6.51
CA CYS A 107 8.27 -18.09 -7.42
C CYS A 107 9.41 -18.95 -6.85
N ILE A 108 9.15 -20.19 -6.45
CA ILE A 108 10.20 -21.06 -5.88
C ILE A 108 11.18 -21.58 -6.93
N ASN A 109 10.83 -21.48 -8.21
CA ASN A 109 11.69 -21.84 -9.33
C ASN A 109 12.67 -20.70 -9.70
N ASP A 110 12.42 -19.47 -9.22
CA ASP A 110 13.31 -18.34 -9.39
C ASP A 110 14.22 -18.22 -8.16
N LYS A 111 15.51 -18.53 -8.35
CA LYS A 111 16.50 -18.51 -7.29
C LYS A 111 16.66 -17.12 -6.65
N LEU A 112 16.60 -16.05 -7.46
CA LEU A 112 16.79 -14.69 -6.97
C LEU A 112 15.63 -14.28 -6.08
N ALA A 113 14.39 -14.59 -6.46
CA ALA A 113 13.21 -14.30 -5.65
C ALA A 113 13.25 -15.00 -4.27
N VAL A 114 13.75 -16.23 -4.21
CA VAL A 114 13.93 -16.98 -2.96
C VAL A 114 15.04 -16.39 -2.09
N GLU A 115 16.14 -15.93 -2.69
CA GLU A 115 17.23 -15.27 -1.98
C GLU A 115 16.80 -13.90 -1.43
N GLU A 116 16.13 -13.10 -2.26
CA GLU A 116 15.62 -11.77 -1.89
C GLU A 116 14.66 -11.82 -0.70
N ILE A 117 13.70 -12.75 -0.69
CA ILE A 117 12.75 -12.80 0.44
C ILE A 117 13.41 -13.24 1.76
N LYS A 118 14.42 -14.12 1.69
CA LYS A 118 15.22 -14.51 2.87
C LYS A 118 16.08 -13.35 3.36
N GLU A 119 16.75 -12.66 2.44
CA GLU A 119 17.54 -11.46 2.75
C GLU A 119 16.68 -10.35 3.35
N THR A 120 15.47 -10.14 2.81
CA THR A 120 14.49 -9.20 3.38
C THR A 120 14.15 -9.55 4.82
N ARG A 121 13.94 -10.83 5.14
CA ARG A 121 13.68 -11.25 6.53
C ARG A 121 14.88 -11.01 7.44
N GLU A 122 16.09 -11.33 6.99
CA GLU A 122 17.33 -11.14 7.75
C GLU A 122 17.63 -9.66 8.03
N LYS A 123 17.31 -8.79 7.08
CA LYS A 123 17.58 -7.34 7.14
C LYS A 123 16.46 -6.51 7.76
N SER A 124 15.33 -7.11 8.11
CA SER A 124 14.16 -6.39 8.65
C SER A 124 13.85 -6.81 10.08
N ALA A 125 13.57 -5.85 10.96
CA ALA A 125 13.06 -6.18 12.30
C ALA A 125 11.60 -6.65 12.24
N ILE A 126 10.77 -5.99 11.43
CA ILE A 126 9.37 -6.33 11.19
C ILE A 126 9.16 -6.58 9.69
N VAL A 127 8.50 -7.68 9.33
CA VAL A 127 8.07 -7.97 7.95
C VAL A 127 6.55 -7.94 7.86
N VAL A 128 6.06 -7.14 6.94
CA VAL A 128 4.64 -6.97 6.61
C VAL A 128 4.36 -7.59 5.26
N ALA A 129 3.50 -8.61 5.20
CA ALA A 129 2.96 -9.09 3.94
C ALA A 129 1.90 -8.09 3.44
N LEU A 130 2.20 -7.42 2.34
CA LEU A 130 1.36 -6.39 1.76
C LEU A 130 0.57 -6.93 0.56
N GLY A 131 -0.75 -7.00 0.72
CA GLY A 131 -1.70 -7.47 -0.27
C GLY A 131 -1.90 -8.98 -0.27
N GLY A 132 -2.97 -9.42 -0.94
CA GLY A 132 -3.40 -10.81 -0.98
C GLY A 132 -2.35 -11.75 -1.60
N CYS A 133 -1.51 -11.29 -2.53
CA CYS A 133 -0.45 -12.12 -3.12
C CYS A 133 0.59 -12.52 -2.06
N ALA A 134 1.10 -11.54 -1.30
CA ALA A 134 2.09 -11.79 -0.26
C ALA A 134 1.50 -12.58 0.91
N CYS A 135 0.27 -12.26 1.33
CA CYS A 135 -0.41 -12.92 2.45
C CYS A 135 -0.82 -14.36 2.11
N TYR A 136 -1.45 -14.56 0.95
CA TYR A 136 -2.21 -15.78 0.65
C TYR A 136 -1.93 -16.41 -0.71
N GLY A 137 -1.06 -15.83 -1.53
CA GLY A 137 -0.78 -16.22 -2.91
C GLY A 137 -1.75 -15.61 -3.94
N ASN A 138 -3.03 -15.40 -3.58
CA ASN A 138 -4.02 -14.76 -4.44
C ASN A 138 -4.05 -15.40 -5.85
N ILE A 139 -4.04 -14.61 -6.93
CA ILE A 139 -4.09 -15.12 -8.31
C ILE A 139 -2.92 -16.05 -8.66
N THR A 140 -1.76 -15.95 -7.99
CA THR A 140 -0.63 -16.83 -8.29
C THR A 140 -0.85 -18.25 -7.79
N ARG A 141 -1.87 -18.49 -6.94
CA ARG A 141 -2.33 -19.84 -6.58
C ARG A 141 -2.83 -20.64 -7.78
N PHE A 142 -3.18 -19.98 -8.88
CA PHE A 142 -3.62 -20.63 -10.11
C PHE A 142 -2.49 -20.86 -11.11
N THR A 143 -1.26 -20.43 -10.79
CA THR A 143 -0.10 -20.64 -11.67
C THR A 143 0.24 -22.12 -11.73
N ARG A 144 0.58 -22.58 -12.94
CA ARG A 144 0.90 -23.99 -13.22
C ARG A 144 2.01 -24.16 -14.28
N GLY A 145 2.80 -23.11 -14.50
CA GLY A 145 3.89 -23.13 -15.47
C GLY A 145 3.44 -23.30 -16.92
N GLY A 146 4.38 -23.74 -17.77
CA GLY A 146 4.16 -24.02 -19.19
C GLY A 146 4.14 -22.80 -20.11
N GLN A 147 4.23 -21.58 -19.55
CA GLN A 147 4.25 -20.35 -20.34
C GLN A 147 5.68 -19.89 -20.67
N GLN A 148 5.91 -19.49 -21.92
CA GLN A 148 7.21 -18.98 -22.38
C GLN A 148 7.54 -17.61 -21.76
N ASN A 149 8.80 -17.24 -21.57
CA ASN A 149 10.05 -17.96 -21.91
C ASN A 149 10.59 -18.83 -20.75
N GLN A 150 9.88 -18.90 -19.62
CA GLN A 150 10.28 -19.68 -18.45
C GLN A 150 9.18 -20.69 -18.10
N PRO A 151 8.98 -21.74 -18.91
CA PRO A 151 7.90 -22.72 -18.69
C PRO A 151 8.02 -23.44 -17.34
N GLN A 152 9.22 -23.47 -16.76
CA GLN A 152 9.49 -24.03 -15.43
C GLN A 152 9.10 -23.12 -14.26
N HIS A 153 8.72 -21.84 -14.49
CA HIS A 153 8.18 -20.97 -13.44
C HIS A 153 6.74 -21.38 -13.14
N GLU A 154 6.60 -22.42 -12.34
CA GLU A 154 5.33 -23.11 -12.10
C GLU A 154 4.75 -22.82 -10.73
N SER A 155 5.59 -22.76 -9.70
CA SER A 155 5.16 -22.83 -8.31
C SER A 155 5.36 -21.51 -7.59
N TYR A 156 4.27 -20.95 -7.08
CA TYR A 156 4.24 -19.68 -6.36
C TYR A 156 3.62 -19.84 -4.98
N LEU A 157 4.35 -19.41 -3.95
CA LEU A 157 3.93 -19.48 -2.56
C LEU A 157 3.81 -18.07 -1.95
N PRO A 158 2.86 -17.82 -1.03
CA PRO A 158 2.88 -16.63 -0.19
C PRO A 158 4.19 -16.58 0.62
N ILE A 159 4.60 -15.39 1.01
CA ILE A 159 5.91 -15.19 1.65
C ILE A 159 5.99 -15.91 3.01
N GLY A 160 4.85 -16.06 3.70
CA GLY A 160 4.73 -16.75 4.98
C GLY A 160 5.09 -18.24 4.95
N ASP A 161 5.10 -18.87 3.76
CA ASP A 161 5.52 -20.28 3.61
C ASP A 161 7.06 -20.41 3.58
N LEU A 162 7.79 -19.33 3.34
CA LEU A 162 9.26 -19.31 3.26
C LEU A 162 9.92 -18.61 4.44
N ILE A 163 9.29 -17.57 4.99
CA ILE A 163 9.83 -16.75 6.07
C ILE A 163 8.77 -16.46 7.13
N LYS A 164 9.20 -16.13 8.35
CA LYS A 164 8.29 -15.63 9.38
C LYS A 164 7.81 -14.21 9.01
N VAL A 165 6.50 -14.04 8.92
CA VAL A 165 5.83 -12.75 8.73
C VAL A 165 5.21 -12.28 10.04
N ASP A 166 5.33 -11.00 10.36
CA ASP A 166 4.86 -10.44 11.62
C ASP A 166 3.45 -9.86 11.48
N VAL A 167 3.11 -9.24 10.34
CA VAL A 167 1.84 -8.55 10.11
C VAL A 167 1.32 -8.83 8.70
N PHE A 168 0.02 -9.10 8.56
CA PHE A 168 -0.66 -9.17 7.26
C PHE A 168 -1.47 -7.90 6.98
N ILE A 169 -1.40 -7.41 5.75
CA ILE A 169 -2.32 -6.43 5.18
C ILE A 169 -3.03 -7.09 4.00
N PRO A 170 -4.17 -7.77 4.22
CA PRO A 170 -4.89 -8.46 3.16
C PRO A 170 -5.62 -7.48 2.22
N GLY A 171 -5.98 -7.95 1.02
CA GLY A 171 -6.72 -7.18 0.01
C GLY A 171 -6.05 -7.20 -1.37
N CYS A 172 -6.83 -6.99 -2.43
CA CYS A 172 -6.35 -6.99 -3.81
C CYS A 172 -7.14 -5.97 -4.66
N ALA A 173 -6.75 -4.69 -4.71
CA ALA A 173 -5.65 -4.08 -3.95
C ALA A 173 -6.00 -3.93 -2.44
N PRO A 174 -5.00 -3.89 -1.54
CA PRO A 174 -5.22 -3.45 -0.16
C PRO A 174 -5.67 -1.99 -0.13
N THR A 175 -6.46 -1.61 0.88
CA THR A 175 -6.96 -0.22 0.98
C THR A 175 -5.83 0.74 1.38
N PRO A 176 -5.68 1.90 0.70
CA PRO A 176 -4.64 2.89 1.02
C PRO A 176 -4.59 3.26 2.50
N GLU A 177 -5.75 3.42 3.13
CA GLU A 177 -5.90 3.81 4.53
C GLU A 177 -5.35 2.75 5.48
N LEU A 178 -5.53 1.45 5.17
CA LEU A 178 -5.00 0.39 6.03
C LEU A 178 -3.47 0.36 5.97
N ILE A 179 -2.89 0.56 4.79
CA ILE A 179 -1.43 0.63 4.61
C ILE A 179 -0.86 1.78 5.44
N ARG A 180 -1.47 2.97 5.33
CA ARG A 180 -1.12 4.16 6.09
C ARG A 180 -1.25 3.93 7.59
N ASN A 181 -2.38 3.38 8.04
CA ASN A 181 -2.62 3.13 9.45
C ASN A 181 -1.58 2.16 10.03
N VAL A 182 -1.22 1.10 9.31
CA VAL A 182 -0.15 0.19 9.74
C VAL A 182 1.21 0.88 9.77
N ALA A 183 1.54 1.73 8.80
CA ALA A 183 2.79 2.50 8.81
C ALA A 183 2.88 3.45 10.02
N VAL A 184 1.80 4.18 10.33
CA VAL A 184 1.72 5.05 11.52
C VAL A 184 1.84 4.23 12.80
N MET A 185 1.09 3.12 12.91
CA MET A 185 1.12 2.28 14.11
C MET A 185 2.48 1.60 14.29
N ALA A 186 3.16 1.22 13.22
CA ALA A 186 4.54 0.71 13.29
C ALA A 186 5.51 1.78 13.81
N TYR A 187 5.36 3.04 13.36
CA TYR A 187 6.13 4.16 13.91
C TYR A 187 5.86 4.34 15.41
N LEU A 188 4.59 4.38 15.83
CA LEU A 188 4.20 4.53 17.23
C LEU A 188 4.71 3.38 18.10
N LEU A 189 4.67 2.14 17.59
CA LEU A 189 5.17 0.96 18.30
C LEU A 189 6.68 1.06 18.58
N LEU A 190 7.45 1.61 17.65
CA LEU A 190 8.91 1.70 17.77
C LEU A 190 9.38 2.96 18.51
N LYS A 191 8.73 4.10 18.25
CA LYS A 191 9.21 5.43 18.66
C LYS A 191 8.24 6.21 19.57
N GLY A 192 7.03 5.71 19.81
CA GLY A 192 6.01 6.38 20.62
C GLY A 192 6.21 6.27 22.14
N THR A 193 5.33 6.92 22.90
CA THR A 193 5.22 6.76 24.36
C THR A 193 4.68 5.37 24.72
N LYS A 194 4.67 5.02 26.01
CA LYS A 194 4.13 3.73 26.47
C LYS A 194 2.67 3.54 26.04
N GLU A 195 1.85 4.57 26.22
CA GLU A 195 0.42 4.55 25.87
C GLU A 195 0.23 4.40 24.35
N GLN A 196 1.06 5.07 23.54
CA GLN A 196 1.02 4.94 22.08
C GLN A 196 1.46 3.55 21.61
N LYS A 197 2.45 2.95 22.30
CA LYS A 197 2.89 1.57 22.03
C LYS A 197 1.82 0.55 22.38
N ASP A 198 1.12 0.74 23.50
CA ASP A 198 0.01 -0.12 23.91
C ASP A 198 -1.13 -0.04 22.89
N LEU A 199 -1.48 1.17 22.44
CA LEU A 199 -2.45 1.38 21.37
C LEU A 199 -2.04 0.71 20.05
N ALA A 200 -0.81 0.95 19.59
CA ALA A 200 -0.30 0.37 18.35
C ALA A 200 -0.28 -1.16 18.41
N THR A 201 0.08 -1.73 19.56
CA THR A 201 0.05 -3.18 19.79
C THR A 201 -1.38 -3.71 19.69
N ALA A 202 -2.34 -3.06 20.36
CA ALA A 202 -3.75 -3.46 20.29
C ALA A 202 -4.30 -3.37 18.86
N PHE A 203 -3.97 -2.32 18.11
CA PHE A 203 -4.38 -2.14 16.72
C PHE A 203 -3.79 -3.20 15.78
N LEU A 204 -2.50 -3.51 15.93
CA LEU A 204 -1.80 -4.45 15.04
C LEU A 204 -2.12 -5.91 15.39
N THR A 205 -2.53 -6.22 16.61
CA THR A 205 -2.76 -7.59 17.09
C THR A 205 -3.67 -8.42 16.18
N PRO A 206 -4.83 -7.94 15.68
CA PRO A 206 -5.64 -8.70 14.73
C PRO A 206 -4.89 -9.03 13.43
N LEU A 207 -4.13 -8.08 12.90
CA LEU A 207 -3.33 -8.25 11.68
C LEU A 207 -2.15 -9.22 11.88
N MET A 208 -1.61 -9.28 13.09
CA MET A 208 -0.61 -10.28 13.49
C MET A 208 -1.23 -11.67 13.62
N LYS A 209 -2.46 -11.79 14.12
CA LYS A 209 -3.16 -13.08 14.22
C LYS A 209 -3.49 -13.67 12.85
N LEU A 210 -3.71 -12.84 11.84
CA LEU A 210 -3.95 -13.29 10.46
C LEU A 210 -2.75 -14.04 9.86
N THR A 211 -1.53 -13.86 10.39
CA THR A 211 -0.34 -14.56 9.86
C THR A 211 -0.31 -16.06 10.18
N ALA A 212 -1.23 -16.55 11.02
CA ALA A 212 -1.33 -17.97 11.37
C ALA A 212 -1.73 -18.87 10.20
N LYS A 213 -2.29 -18.32 9.12
CA LYS A 213 -2.77 -19.07 7.95
C LYS A 213 -2.36 -18.36 6.67
N ASN A 214 -1.62 -19.03 5.79
CA ASN A 214 -1.11 -18.46 4.53
C ASN A 214 -2.01 -18.79 3.32
N GLU A 215 -3.25 -19.21 3.54
CA GLU A 215 -4.21 -19.49 2.47
C GLU A 215 -5.52 -18.78 2.75
N ALA A 216 -6.18 -18.32 1.70
CA ALA A 216 -7.48 -17.69 1.81
C ALA A 216 -8.39 -18.01 0.63
N CYS A 217 -9.70 -18.03 0.87
CA CYS A 217 -10.72 -18.30 -0.13
C CYS A 217 -12.05 -17.71 0.33
N GLY A 218 -12.99 -17.47 -0.60
CA GLY A 218 -14.38 -17.18 -0.21
C GLY A 218 -14.99 -18.29 0.67
N CYS A 219 -14.46 -19.52 0.57
CA CYS A 219 -14.82 -20.65 1.42
C CYS A 219 -14.50 -20.44 2.91
N ASP A 220 -13.58 -19.53 3.28
CA ASP A 220 -13.29 -19.21 4.68
C ASP A 220 -14.56 -18.69 5.39
N LEU A 221 -15.44 -17.99 4.67
CA LEU A 221 -16.73 -17.56 5.21
C LEU A 221 -17.62 -18.74 5.58
N ILE A 222 -17.54 -19.83 4.83
CA ILE A 222 -18.32 -21.03 5.08
C ILE A 222 -17.73 -21.75 6.29
N VAL A 223 -16.44 -22.06 6.26
CA VAL A 223 -15.76 -22.88 7.27
C VAL A 223 -15.63 -22.18 8.62
N ASP A 224 -15.22 -20.91 8.62
CA ASP A 224 -14.81 -20.19 9.82
C ASP A 224 -15.93 -19.31 10.40
N VAL A 225 -16.99 -19.03 9.62
CA VAL A 225 -18.08 -18.12 10.06
C VAL A 225 -19.46 -18.77 10.01
N ILE A 226 -19.89 -19.32 8.88
CA ILE A 226 -21.24 -19.89 8.73
C ILE A 226 -21.35 -21.20 9.52
N ASN A 227 -20.42 -22.13 9.30
CA ASN A 227 -20.41 -23.44 9.95
C ASN A 227 -20.18 -23.33 11.46
N GLN A 228 -19.53 -22.25 11.92
CA GLN A 228 -19.37 -21.93 13.34
C GLN A 228 -20.61 -21.25 13.95
N GLY A 229 -21.68 -21.03 13.17
CA GLY A 229 -22.90 -20.37 13.64
C GLY A 229 -22.74 -18.87 13.91
N LEU A 230 -21.63 -18.25 13.47
CA LEU A 230 -21.33 -16.84 13.75
C LEU A 230 -21.95 -15.88 12.72
N CYS A 231 -22.33 -16.37 11.55
CA CYS A 231 -22.83 -15.51 10.47
C CYS A 231 -24.16 -14.82 10.81
N MET A 232 -24.15 -13.49 10.89
CA MET A 232 -25.32 -12.63 11.14
C MET A 232 -25.89 -11.95 9.89
N GLY A 233 -25.42 -12.28 8.68
CA GLY A 233 -26.01 -11.81 7.43
C GLY A 233 -25.82 -10.31 7.09
N CYS A 234 -24.79 -9.66 7.63
CA CYS A 234 -24.56 -8.21 7.45
C CYS A 234 -24.17 -7.78 6.02
N GLY A 235 -23.60 -8.67 5.21
CA GLY A 235 -23.20 -8.37 3.83
C GLY A 235 -21.80 -7.76 3.63
N SER A 236 -21.00 -7.53 4.69
CA SER A 236 -19.64 -6.95 4.54
C SER A 236 -18.71 -7.76 3.63
N CYS A 237 -18.87 -9.08 3.61
CA CYS A 237 -18.11 -9.96 2.72
C CYS A 237 -18.44 -9.75 1.24
N ALA A 238 -19.71 -9.52 0.89
CA ALA A 238 -20.12 -9.20 -0.46
C ALA A 238 -19.61 -7.82 -0.90
N ALA A 239 -19.71 -6.83 -0.01
CA ALA A 239 -19.24 -5.47 -0.29
C ALA A 239 -17.71 -5.37 -0.51
N SER A 240 -16.94 -6.17 0.23
CA SER A 240 -15.47 -6.17 0.16
C SER A 240 -14.89 -7.02 -0.98
N CYS A 241 -15.70 -7.84 -1.66
CA CYS A 241 -15.21 -8.71 -2.71
C CYS A 241 -14.85 -7.91 -3.98
N PRO A 242 -13.56 -7.84 -4.39
CA PRO A 242 -13.16 -6.98 -5.52
C PRO A 242 -13.70 -7.47 -6.86
N VAL A 243 -14.00 -8.76 -6.97
CA VAL A 243 -14.48 -9.42 -8.19
C VAL A 243 -15.97 -9.76 -8.12
N ARG A 244 -16.69 -9.32 -7.07
CA ARG A 244 -18.13 -9.59 -6.88
C ARG A 244 -18.51 -11.07 -6.96
N ALA A 245 -17.62 -11.95 -6.49
CA ALA A 245 -17.84 -13.40 -6.41
C ALA A 245 -18.79 -13.80 -5.27
N ILE A 246 -19.36 -12.85 -4.52
CA ILE A 246 -20.21 -13.14 -3.37
C ILE A 246 -21.52 -12.38 -3.53
N THR A 247 -22.63 -13.11 -3.57
CA THR A 247 -24.00 -12.59 -3.49
C THR A 247 -24.58 -12.90 -2.11
N MET A 248 -25.66 -12.20 -1.74
CA MET A 248 -26.38 -12.47 -0.49
C MET A 248 -27.75 -13.09 -0.83
N GLU A 249 -27.93 -14.36 -0.49
CA GLU A 249 -29.18 -15.11 -0.72
C GLU A 249 -29.83 -15.43 0.62
N TYR A 250 -31.06 -14.97 0.81
CA TYR A 250 -31.81 -15.16 2.07
C TYR A 250 -31.02 -14.76 3.33
N GLY A 251 -30.19 -13.72 3.23
CA GLY A 251 -29.35 -13.23 4.34
C GLY A 251 -28.07 -14.04 4.60
N LYS A 252 -27.69 -14.96 3.72
CA LYS A 252 -26.42 -15.72 3.80
C LYS A 252 -25.56 -15.49 2.55
N PRO A 253 -24.22 -15.48 2.69
CA PRO A 253 -23.35 -15.30 1.53
C PRO A 253 -23.34 -16.57 0.67
N ASN A 254 -23.59 -16.41 -0.63
CA ASN A 254 -23.38 -17.42 -1.65
C ASN A 254 -22.10 -17.07 -2.44
N VAL A 255 -21.17 -18.02 -2.58
CA VAL A 255 -19.82 -17.79 -3.12
C VAL A 255 -19.66 -18.46 -4.47
N GLU A 256 -19.49 -17.67 -5.52
CA GLU A 256 -19.11 -18.13 -6.86
C GLU A 256 -17.61 -18.46 -6.88
N ARG A 257 -17.30 -19.74 -6.75
CA ARG A 257 -15.92 -20.20 -6.49
C ARG A 257 -15.01 -20.05 -7.71
N ASP A 258 -15.56 -20.10 -8.91
CA ASP A 258 -14.80 -19.97 -10.15
C ASP A 258 -14.40 -18.51 -10.43
N LEU A 259 -15.15 -17.54 -9.88
CA LEU A 259 -14.81 -16.12 -9.94
C LEU A 259 -13.88 -15.69 -8.79
N CYS A 260 -13.80 -16.48 -7.71
CA CYS A 260 -13.01 -16.15 -6.53
C CYS A 260 -11.50 -16.19 -6.80
N ILE A 261 -10.84 -15.05 -6.65
CA ILE A 261 -9.38 -14.92 -6.86
C ILE A 261 -8.51 -15.27 -5.64
N LYS A 262 -9.10 -15.83 -4.56
CA LYS A 262 -8.37 -16.26 -3.34
C LYS A 262 -7.59 -15.14 -2.62
N CYS A 263 -8.15 -13.92 -2.58
CA CYS A 263 -7.50 -12.74 -1.99
C CYS A 263 -7.66 -12.59 -0.46
N GLY A 264 -8.61 -13.28 0.16
CA GLY A 264 -8.90 -13.18 1.60
C GLY A 264 -9.55 -11.87 2.06
N ALA A 265 -9.92 -10.95 1.16
CA ALA A 265 -10.55 -9.69 1.54
C ALA A 265 -11.88 -9.88 2.30
N CYS A 266 -12.69 -10.86 1.88
CA CYS A 266 -14.00 -11.10 2.46
C CYS A 266 -13.95 -11.65 3.89
N SER A 267 -12.96 -12.51 4.20
CA SER A 267 -12.76 -13.03 5.56
C SER A 267 -12.16 -11.96 6.46
N ALA A 268 -11.20 -11.18 5.96
CA ALA A 268 -10.59 -10.06 6.69
C ALA A 268 -11.60 -8.96 7.07
N GLN A 269 -12.60 -8.68 6.21
CA GLN A 269 -13.63 -7.67 6.46
C GLN A 269 -14.85 -8.21 7.23
N CYS A 270 -14.91 -9.51 7.50
CA CYS A 270 -16.02 -10.08 8.24
C CYS A 270 -15.94 -9.62 9.71
N PRO A 271 -16.95 -8.92 10.26
CA PRO A 271 -16.95 -8.49 11.67
C PRO A 271 -17.07 -9.66 12.66
N ARG A 272 -17.17 -10.89 12.14
CA ARG A 272 -17.18 -12.13 12.91
C ARG A 272 -15.90 -12.95 12.75
N GLY A 273 -14.95 -12.50 11.91
CA GLY A 273 -13.62 -13.09 11.81
C GLY A 273 -12.73 -12.62 12.96
N PHE A 274 -12.58 -11.31 13.13
CA PHE A 274 -12.06 -10.71 14.35
C PHE A 274 -12.92 -9.51 14.74
N PHE A 275 -13.10 -9.30 16.04
CA PHE A 275 -13.79 -8.13 16.57
C PHE A 275 -13.23 -7.79 17.96
N ASN A 276 -12.18 -6.97 17.98
CA ASN A 276 -11.53 -6.50 19.21
C ASN A 276 -12.23 -5.23 19.70
N THR A 277 -13.19 -5.40 20.62
CA THR A 277 -14.01 -4.31 21.17
C THR A 277 -13.18 -3.21 21.82
N ASP A 278 -12.07 -3.57 22.45
CA ASP A 278 -11.07 -2.71 23.05
C ASP A 278 -10.50 -1.66 22.08
N VAL A 279 -10.35 -1.99 20.81
CA VAL A 279 -9.89 -1.06 19.76
C VAL A 279 -11.07 -0.46 19.00
N ILE A 280 -11.99 -1.30 18.52
CA ILE A 280 -13.08 -0.88 17.62
C ILE A 280 -14.05 0.09 18.31
N SER A 281 -14.28 -0.06 19.62
CA SER A 281 -15.14 0.88 20.35
C SER A 281 -14.53 2.28 20.48
N GLN A 282 -13.21 2.42 20.34
CA GLN A 282 -12.47 3.68 20.44
C GLN A 282 -12.21 4.32 19.07
N TYR A 283 -13.05 4.03 18.08
CA TYR A 283 -12.83 4.46 16.69
C TYR A 283 -12.66 5.98 16.54
N GLU A 284 -13.33 6.79 17.36
CA GLU A 284 -13.23 8.26 17.32
C GLU A 284 -11.82 8.72 17.70
N ALA A 285 -11.34 8.31 18.88
CA ALA A 285 -10.02 8.67 19.38
C ALA A 285 -8.91 8.16 18.46
N ILE A 286 -9.04 6.95 17.91
CA ILE A 286 -8.06 6.38 16.99
C ILE A 286 -8.03 7.16 15.68
N ASN A 287 -9.19 7.49 15.11
CA ASN A 287 -9.27 8.28 13.89
C ASN A 287 -8.71 9.68 14.10
N GLU A 288 -9.03 10.34 15.21
CA GLU A 288 -8.47 11.65 15.55
C GLU A 288 -6.94 11.59 15.67
N ALA A 289 -6.40 10.58 16.34
CA ALA A 289 -4.96 10.40 16.47
C ALA A 289 -4.27 10.16 15.11
N ILE A 290 -4.86 9.34 14.24
CA ILE A 290 -4.33 9.08 12.90
C ILE A 290 -4.41 10.34 12.03
N MET A 291 -5.53 11.07 12.07
CA MET A 291 -5.71 12.28 11.28
C MET A 291 -4.80 13.42 11.75
N ALA A 292 -4.59 13.56 13.06
CA ALA A 292 -3.63 14.51 13.63
C ALA A 292 -2.19 14.21 13.22
N ALA A 293 -1.84 12.92 13.02
CA ALA A 293 -0.52 12.56 12.50
C ALA A 293 -0.35 12.93 11.00
N LEU A 294 -1.44 13.03 10.24
CA LEU A 294 -1.40 13.28 8.79
C LEU A 294 -1.46 14.76 8.40
N GLN A 295 -1.76 15.63 9.35
CA GLN A 295 -1.68 17.10 9.25
C GLN A 295 -0.28 17.56 9.71
#